data_AF-A0A661NAN9-F1
#
_entry.id   AF-A0A661NAN9-F1
#
_cell.length_a   1.000
_cell.length_b   1.000
_cell.length_c   1.000
_cell.angle_alpha   90.00
_cell.angle_beta   90.00
_cell.angle_gamma   90.00
#
_symmetry.space_group_name_H-M   'P 1'
#
loop_
_entity.id
_entity.type
_entity.pdbx_description
1 polymer ?
#
loop_
_entity_poly.entity_id
_entity_poly.type
_entity_poly.pdbx_seq_one_letter_code
_entity_poly.pdbx_strand_id
1 'polypeptide(L)'
;MAKRDTRRWRGLKALVHDGVDATTELVDVGHESTMRTVTAVTDQVEPLREPVRLLDEVRRFSTRGVLTTVRVVNRVVERVTDAALDAAPAGTDDPSDEGAVRAVPMRSDATATATGAWLGDAAVGLVNAVVGDHLSAQGNGLDMGMAFRVNDRYVPLDTDSLAGAFSEAAPDASPRVALFVHGLATTEWSWCLESEAYHGEPGITFGSLLERDLGFTPVYLRYNTGRHVSENGRLLAAELTRFVAAYPVPIEDLTLVGHSMGGLVVRSACHYGAENGDDWTSRVRRVVCLGAPHRGAPLAKLGNVVTGVLDAIDLPGTQIGARLLAGRSAGIKDLSHGAVIDEHWLETNPDAMDDTTLLPDARHYFMSATITNDPDHAVGRLVGDVLVREPSAAGPAVREAHFAIETSRYGGVMHHQLQNHPALYEQIRRACAEP
;
A
#
# COMPACT_ATOMS: atom_id res chain seq x y z
N MET A 1 26.12 23.01 22.54
CA MET A 1 25.04 22.96 21.53
C MET A 1 24.55 21.54 21.29
N ALA A 2 25.42 20.54 21.07
CA ALA A 2 25.05 19.12 20.84
C ALA A 2 23.95 18.54 21.76
N LYS A 3 24.06 18.64 23.10
CA LYS A 3 23.03 18.10 24.04
C LYS A 3 21.62 18.70 23.86
N ARG A 4 21.50 19.92 23.33
CA ARG A 4 20.22 20.61 23.14
C ARG A 4 19.54 20.15 21.86
N ASP A 5 20.32 19.79 20.84
CA ASP A 5 19.83 19.21 19.57
C ASP A 5 19.45 17.74 19.75
N THR A 6 20.22 16.95 20.51
CA THR A 6 19.85 15.55 20.85
C THR A 6 18.53 15.48 21.62
N ARG A 7 18.27 16.40 22.56
CA ARG A 7 16.98 16.48 23.27
C ARG A 7 15.82 16.86 22.36
N ARG A 8 16.04 17.76 21.40
CA ARG A 8 15.03 18.13 20.39
C ARG A 8 14.68 16.95 19.49
N TRP A 9 15.69 16.19 19.08
CA TRP A 9 15.49 15.02 18.21
C TRP A 9 14.79 13.87 18.92
N ARG A 10 15.16 13.58 20.19
CA ARG A 10 14.41 12.63 21.03
C ARG A 10 12.97 13.06 21.25
N GLY A 11 12.72 14.36 21.47
CA GLY A 11 11.37 14.90 21.63
C GLY A 11 10.51 14.79 20.36
N LEU A 12 11.09 15.08 19.18
CA LEU A 12 10.38 14.93 17.90
C LEU A 12 10.07 13.47 17.60
N LYS A 13 11.02 12.57 17.85
CA LYS A 13 10.86 11.13 17.68
C LYS A 13 9.77 10.57 18.61
N ALA A 14 9.81 10.89 19.90
CA ALA A 14 8.78 10.48 20.85
C ALA A 14 7.39 10.96 20.39
N LEU A 15 7.30 12.21 19.92
CA LEU A 15 6.06 12.77 19.38
C LEU A 15 5.55 12.03 18.13
N VAL A 16 6.44 11.53 17.27
CA VAL A 16 6.06 10.69 16.12
C VAL A 16 5.53 9.33 16.57
N HIS A 17 6.20 8.66 17.52
CA HIS A 17 5.74 7.38 18.06
C HIS A 17 4.41 7.51 18.82
N ASP A 18 4.27 8.54 19.64
CA ASP A 18 3.03 8.91 20.32
C ASP A 18 1.93 9.22 19.29
N GLY A 19 2.28 9.89 18.19
CA GLY A 19 1.38 10.16 17.08
C GLY A 19 0.90 8.89 16.38
N VAL A 20 1.78 7.91 16.15
CA VAL A 20 1.43 6.60 15.58
C VAL A 20 0.54 5.81 16.55
N ASP A 21 0.85 5.80 17.84
CA ASP A 21 0.05 5.11 18.85
C ASP A 21 -1.33 5.75 19.01
N ALA A 22 -1.41 7.08 19.09
CA ALA A 22 -2.67 7.83 19.13
C ALA A 22 -3.49 7.64 17.84
N THR A 23 -2.84 7.59 16.67
CA THR A 23 -3.49 7.29 15.38
C THR A 23 -4.05 5.87 15.41
N THR A 24 -3.28 4.90 15.87
CA THR A 24 -3.69 3.49 15.98
C THR A 24 -4.88 3.35 16.93
N GLU A 25 -4.89 4.07 18.05
CA GLU A 25 -6.00 4.11 19.00
C GLU A 25 -7.23 4.82 18.40
N LEU A 26 -7.06 5.92 17.68
CA LEU A 26 -8.15 6.60 16.98
C LEU A 26 -8.74 5.75 15.85
N VAL A 27 -7.93 4.96 15.15
CA VAL A 27 -8.39 3.98 14.16
C VAL A 27 -9.25 2.92 14.85
N ASP A 28 -8.80 2.39 15.99
CA ASP A 28 -9.55 1.44 16.82
C ASP A 28 -10.90 2.03 17.28
N VAL A 29 -10.88 3.26 17.81
CA VAL A 29 -12.08 3.97 18.26
C VAL A 29 -13.02 4.31 17.09
N GLY A 30 -12.48 4.70 15.95
CA GLY A 30 -13.24 4.95 14.72
C GLY A 30 -13.87 3.68 14.18
N HIS A 31 -13.15 2.56 14.28
CA HIS A 31 -13.63 1.23 13.94
C HIS A 31 -14.79 0.81 14.85
N GLU A 32 -14.67 0.99 16.15
CA GLU A 32 -15.74 0.69 17.12
C GLU A 32 -16.93 1.67 17.01
N SER A 33 -16.68 2.94 16.70
CA SER A 33 -17.72 3.95 16.49
C SER A 33 -18.59 3.62 15.28
N THR A 34 -17.95 3.29 14.16
CA THR A 34 -18.63 2.90 12.92
C THR A 34 -19.50 1.66 13.15
N MET A 35 -18.99 0.65 13.86
CA MET A 35 -19.78 -0.53 14.20
C MET A 35 -20.90 -0.24 15.19
N ARG A 36 -20.71 0.63 16.19
CA ARG A 36 -21.81 1.04 17.07
C ARG A 36 -22.96 1.68 16.32
N THR A 37 -22.69 2.53 15.32
CA THR A 37 -23.74 3.11 14.46
C THR A 37 -24.47 2.02 13.67
N VAL A 38 -23.73 1.07 13.12
CA VAL A 38 -24.26 -0.07 12.36
C VAL A 38 -25.12 -1.00 13.23
N THR A 39 -24.62 -1.37 14.40
CA THR A 39 -25.31 -2.21 15.39
C THR A 39 -26.56 -1.50 15.92
N ALA A 40 -26.51 -0.19 16.19
CA ALA A 40 -27.68 0.56 16.64
C ALA A 40 -28.84 0.60 15.63
N VAL A 41 -28.53 0.58 14.33
CA VAL A 41 -29.53 0.52 13.25
C VAL A 41 -30.03 -0.90 13.03
N THR A 42 -29.13 -1.90 13.07
CA THR A 42 -29.45 -3.30 12.77
C THR A 42 -30.04 -4.06 13.95
N ASP A 43 -29.78 -3.66 15.19
CA ASP A 43 -30.44 -4.17 16.40
C ASP A 43 -31.96 -3.92 16.36
N GLN A 44 -32.45 -2.98 15.54
CA GLN A 44 -33.87 -2.71 15.34
C GLN A 44 -34.51 -3.64 14.29
N VAL A 45 -33.71 -4.46 13.61
CA VAL A 45 -34.15 -5.35 12.52
C VAL A 45 -33.77 -6.79 12.90
N GLU A 46 -34.71 -7.51 13.52
CA GLU A 46 -34.52 -8.85 14.11
C GLU A 46 -33.74 -9.85 13.22
N PRO A 47 -33.99 -9.95 11.90
CA PRO A 47 -33.26 -10.88 11.03
C PRO A 47 -31.78 -10.53 10.83
N LEU A 48 -31.38 -9.27 11.06
CA LEU A 48 -30.03 -8.76 10.80
C LEU A 48 -29.16 -8.73 12.06
N ARG A 49 -29.74 -8.92 13.25
CA ARG A 49 -29.03 -8.75 14.52
C ARG A 49 -27.89 -9.76 14.72
N GLU A 50 -28.20 -11.05 14.66
CA GLU A 50 -27.21 -12.12 14.89
C GLU A 50 -26.11 -12.16 13.81
N PRO A 51 -26.41 -12.03 12.50
CA PRO A 51 -25.39 -11.95 11.46
C PRO A 51 -24.42 -10.77 11.64
N VAL A 52 -24.91 -9.60 12.05
CA VAL A 52 -24.07 -8.40 12.25
C VAL A 52 -23.16 -8.55 13.46
N ARG A 53 -23.60 -9.22 14.53
CA ARG A 53 -22.77 -9.49 15.71
C ARG A 53 -21.63 -10.45 15.43
N LEU A 54 -21.91 -11.53 14.70
CA LEU A 54 -20.87 -12.47 14.26
C LEU A 54 -19.82 -11.76 13.38
N LEU A 55 -20.28 -10.88 12.49
CA LEU A 55 -19.41 -10.08 11.63
C LEU A 55 -18.54 -9.09 12.44
N ASP A 56 -19.10 -8.48 13.48
CA ASP A 56 -18.39 -7.59 14.40
C ASP A 56 -17.29 -8.34 15.18
N GLU A 57 -17.54 -9.59 15.59
CA GLU A 57 -16.54 -10.43 16.26
C GLU A 57 -15.35 -10.77 15.37
N VAL A 58 -15.62 -11.23 14.14
CA VAL A 58 -14.57 -11.57 13.16
C VAL A 58 -13.74 -10.32 12.82
N ARG A 59 -14.40 -9.20 12.57
CA ARG A 59 -13.74 -7.92 12.32
C ARG A 59 -12.87 -7.50 13.50
N ARG A 60 -13.38 -7.54 14.74
CA ARG A 60 -12.60 -7.18 15.94
C ARG A 60 -11.37 -8.04 16.09
N PHE A 61 -11.47 -9.34 15.81
CA PHE A 61 -10.33 -10.25 15.87
C PHE A 61 -9.23 -9.83 14.88
N SER A 62 -9.59 -9.65 13.61
CA SER A 62 -8.62 -9.26 12.57
C SER A 62 -8.07 -7.85 12.77
N THR A 63 -8.92 -6.86 13.08
CA THR A 63 -8.48 -5.48 13.39
C THR A 63 -7.51 -5.46 14.56
N ARG A 64 -7.81 -6.16 15.67
CA ARG A 64 -6.90 -6.23 16.83
C ARG A 64 -5.56 -6.87 16.46
N GLY A 65 -5.57 -7.90 15.61
CA GLY A 65 -4.34 -8.52 15.10
C GLY A 65 -3.46 -7.50 14.38
N VAL A 66 -4.01 -6.77 13.40
CA VAL A 66 -3.29 -5.74 12.64
C VAL A 66 -2.80 -4.61 13.54
N LEU A 67 -3.66 -4.05 14.40
CA LEU A 67 -3.27 -2.95 15.30
C LEU A 67 -2.23 -3.37 16.34
N THR A 68 -2.28 -4.61 16.81
CA THR A 68 -1.26 -5.16 17.72
C THR A 68 0.09 -5.25 17.01
N THR A 69 0.11 -5.73 15.76
CA THR A 69 1.33 -5.74 14.94
C THR A 69 1.90 -4.34 14.74
N VAL A 70 1.06 -3.35 14.40
CA VAL A 70 1.48 -1.95 14.27
C VAL A 70 2.12 -1.43 15.56
N ARG A 71 1.50 -1.67 16.72
CA ARG A 71 2.06 -1.26 18.02
C ARG A 71 3.38 -1.96 18.33
N VAL A 72 3.50 -3.25 18.03
CA VAL A 72 4.75 -4.00 18.22
C VAL A 72 5.87 -3.43 17.35
N VAL A 73 5.58 -3.21 16.06
CA VAL A 73 6.53 -2.62 15.10
C VAL A 73 6.93 -1.21 15.54
N ASN A 74 5.96 -0.36 15.92
CA ASN A 74 6.21 1.00 16.40
C ASN A 74 7.17 1.00 17.60
N ARG A 75 6.97 0.08 18.55
CA ARG A 75 7.84 -0.08 19.72
C ARG A 75 9.22 -0.65 19.39
N VAL A 76 9.35 -1.44 18.33
CA VAL A 76 10.65 -1.90 17.83
C VAL A 76 11.42 -0.73 17.21
N VAL A 77 10.77 0.07 16.35
CA VAL A 77 11.36 1.28 15.76
C VAL A 77 11.82 2.22 16.88
N GLU A 78 10.99 2.45 17.88
CA GLU A 78 11.33 3.28 19.03
C GLU A 78 12.62 2.79 19.71
N ARG A 79 12.71 1.50 20.05
CA ARG A 79 13.90 0.95 20.72
C ARG A 79 15.16 1.02 19.86
N VAL A 80 15.06 0.70 18.56
CA VAL A 80 16.19 0.74 17.63
C VAL A 80 16.72 2.16 17.49
N THR A 81 15.83 3.14 17.33
CA THR A 81 16.24 4.54 17.22
C THR A 81 16.77 5.09 18.55
N ASP A 82 16.29 4.63 19.73
CA ASP A 82 16.88 5.01 21.02
C ASP A 82 18.30 4.47 21.18
N ALA A 83 18.51 3.20 20.85
CA ALA A 83 19.85 2.60 20.86
C ALA A 83 20.81 3.34 19.91
N ALA A 84 20.34 3.73 18.73
CA ALA A 84 21.13 4.52 17.77
C ALA A 84 21.42 5.96 18.26
N LEU A 85 20.52 6.57 19.06
CA LEU A 85 20.72 7.90 19.64
C LEU A 85 21.53 7.91 20.94
N ASP A 86 21.65 6.76 21.60
CA ASP A 86 22.49 6.55 22.79
C ASP A 86 23.91 6.09 22.42
N ALA A 87 24.10 5.46 21.26
CA ALA A 87 25.41 5.21 20.68
C ALA A 87 25.91 6.48 19.93
N ALA A 88 27.03 7.06 20.37
CA ALA A 88 27.82 7.95 19.50
C ALA A 88 28.28 7.15 18.26
N PRO A 89 28.49 7.75 17.07
CA PRO A 89 28.66 7.01 15.83
C PRO A 89 29.96 6.19 15.90
N ALA A 90 29.83 4.92 16.28
CA ALA A 90 30.81 3.91 15.94
C ALA A 90 30.55 3.62 14.47
N GLY A 91 31.46 4.10 13.61
CA GLY A 91 31.44 3.74 12.20
C GLY A 91 31.55 2.22 12.01
N THR A 92 31.02 1.78 10.87
CA THR A 92 31.07 0.48 10.16
C THR A 92 29.63 0.19 9.68
N ASP A 93 29.36 -0.06 8.41
CA ASP A 93 30.05 -1.05 7.57
C ASP A 93 30.51 -0.57 6.18
N ASP A 94 31.53 -1.28 5.71
CA ASP A 94 32.19 -1.28 4.42
C ASP A 94 31.20 -1.68 3.29
N PRO A 95 31.03 -0.88 2.22
CA PRO A 95 30.07 -1.17 1.15
C PRO A 95 30.59 -2.20 0.12
N SER A 96 31.57 -3.04 0.47
CA SER A 96 32.24 -3.96 -0.46
C SER A 96 31.68 -5.39 -0.50
N ASP A 97 30.54 -5.68 0.13
CA ASP A 97 29.83 -6.94 -0.10
C ASP A 97 28.88 -6.77 -1.29
N GLU A 98 29.42 -6.95 -2.51
CA GLU A 98 28.66 -7.11 -3.77
C GLU A 98 27.87 -8.43 -3.74
N GLY A 99 26.90 -8.52 -2.83
CA GLY A 99 25.87 -9.54 -2.76
C GLY A 99 24.52 -8.86 -2.76
N ALA A 100 23.67 -9.15 -3.76
CA ALA A 100 22.32 -8.62 -3.84
C ALA A 100 21.63 -8.69 -2.46
N VAL A 101 21.18 -7.54 -1.94
CA VAL A 101 20.48 -7.47 -0.66
C VAL A 101 19.32 -8.46 -0.69
N ARG A 102 19.41 -9.52 0.13
CA ARG A 102 18.43 -10.60 0.10
C ARG A 102 17.13 -10.09 0.68
N ALA A 103 16.06 -10.16 -0.11
CA ALA A 103 14.74 -9.73 0.33
C ALA A 103 14.20 -10.66 1.44
N VAL A 104 13.38 -10.12 2.33
CA VAL A 104 12.70 -10.94 3.35
C VAL A 104 11.80 -11.97 2.62
N PRO A 105 11.90 -13.27 2.92
CA PRO A 105 11.07 -14.29 2.28
C PRO A 105 9.58 -13.96 2.39
N MET A 106 8.84 -14.02 1.27
CA MET A 106 7.39 -13.79 1.24
C MET A 106 6.66 -15.00 1.81
N ARG A 107 6.63 -15.11 3.14
CA ARG A 107 5.89 -16.14 3.86
C ARG A 107 5.14 -15.57 5.06
N SER A 108 3.84 -15.87 5.18
CA SER A 108 2.99 -15.40 6.28
C SER A 108 3.36 -15.95 7.66
N ASP A 109 3.95 -17.14 7.74
CA ASP A 109 4.43 -17.77 8.98
C ASP A 109 5.55 -16.96 9.69
N ALA A 110 6.20 -16.04 8.96
CA ALA A 110 7.16 -15.09 9.51
C ALA A 110 6.54 -14.14 10.56
N THR A 111 5.22 -13.89 10.48
CA THR A 111 4.49 -13.06 11.46
C THR A 111 4.27 -13.77 12.77
N ALA A 112 3.89 -15.05 12.73
CA ALA A 112 3.65 -15.88 13.91
C ALA A 112 4.93 -16.16 14.69
N THR A 113 6.04 -16.29 13.96
CA THR A 113 7.38 -16.51 14.54
C THR A 113 8.12 -15.21 14.87
N ALA A 114 7.53 -14.05 14.52
CA ALA A 114 8.08 -12.71 14.72
C ALA A 114 9.58 -12.63 14.37
N THR A 115 9.95 -13.17 13.21
CA THR A 115 11.36 -13.21 12.80
C THR A 115 11.95 -11.80 12.79
N GLY A 116 13.19 -11.64 13.28
CA GLY A 116 13.83 -10.32 13.36
C GLY A 116 13.93 -9.61 12.00
N ALA A 117 14.14 -10.36 10.93
CA ALA A 117 14.19 -9.85 9.57
C ALA A 117 12.84 -9.24 9.13
N TRP A 118 11.72 -9.94 9.34
CA TRP A 118 10.40 -9.42 9.01
C TRP A 118 10.02 -8.20 9.88
N LEU A 119 10.31 -8.25 11.18
CA LEU A 119 10.04 -7.10 12.07
C LEU A 119 10.80 -5.85 11.61
N GLY A 120 12.06 -6.00 11.20
CA GLY A 120 12.86 -4.91 10.64
C GLY A 120 12.26 -4.37 9.33
N ASP A 121 11.84 -5.26 8.44
CA ASP A 121 11.25 -4.90 7.15
C ASP A 121 9.92 -4.13 7.32
N ALA A 122 9.04 -4.62 8.18
CA ALA A 122 7.78 -3.96 8.53
C ALA A 122 8.03 -2.58 9.20
N ALA A 123 9.05 -2.50 10.06
CA ALA A 123 9.47 -1.25 10.69
C ALA A 123 9.92 -0.21 9.65
N VAL A 124 10.73 -0.61 8.67
CA VAL A 124 11.17 0.27 7.58
C VAL A 124 9.99 0.75 6.74
N GLY A 125 9.04 -0.13 6.40
CA GLY A 125 7.81 0.24 5.71
C GLY A 125 6.99 1.29 6.46
N LEU A 126 6.79 1.10 7.77
CA LEU A 126 6.09 2.06 8.62
C LEU A 126 6.81 3.41 8.71
N VAL A 127 8.14 3.40 8.90
CA VAL A 127 8.96 4.60 8.98
C VAL A 127 8.87 5.40 7.67
N ASN A 128 8.97 4.73 6.51
CA ASN A 128 8.83 5.40 5.22
C ASN A 128 7.43 5.98 5.03
N ALA A 129 6.37 5.31 5.47
CA ALA A 129 5.04 5.90 5.41
C ALA A 129 4.91 7.21 6.21
N VAL A 130 5.57 7.31 7.37
CA VAL A 130 5.41 8.47 8.25
C VAL A 130 6.33 9.63 7.86
N VAL A 131 7.59 9.34 7.50
CA VAL A 131 8.63 10.37 7.26
C VAL A 131 9.46 10.13 5.99
N GLY A 132 9.00 9.27 5.07
CA GLY A 132 9.79 8.82 3.92
C GLY A 132 10.18 9.92 2.94
N ASP A 133 9.36 10.95 2.76
CA ASP A 133 9.69 12.14 1.97
C ASP A 133 10.90 12.89 2.56
N HIS A 134 10.94 13.03 3.88
CA HIS A 134 12.08 13.61 4.57
C HIS A 134 13.33 12.73 4.49
N LEU A 135 13.18 11.41 4.65
CA LEU A 135 14.29 10.46 4.50
C LEU A 135 14.94 10.58 3.12
N SER A 136 14.12 10.65 2.08
CA SER A 136 14.57 10.81 0.70
C SER A 136 15.29 12.13 0.46
N ALA A 137 14.70 13.25 0.94
CA ALA A 137 15.30 14.57 0.82
C ALA A 137 16.65 14.71 1.55
N GLN A 138 16.95 13.84 2.52
CA GLN A 138 18.21 13.83 3.27
C GLN A 138 19.18 12.73 2.81
N GLY A 139 18.83 11.93 1.81
CA GLY A 139 19.64 10.78 1.37
C GLY A 139 19.87 9.77 2.51
N ASN A 140 18.87 9.57 3.37
CA ASN A 140 18.98 8.69 4.52
C ASN A 140 18.95 7.21 4.09
N GLY A 141 19.81 6.37 4.67
CA GLY A 141 19.86 4.93 4.34
C GLY A 141 18.60 4.13 4.72
N LEU A 142 17.65 4.73 5.46
CA LEU A 142 16.33 4.15 5.71
C LEU A 142 15.31 4.48 4.60
N ASP A 143 15.63 5.35 3.63
CA ASP A 143 14.81 5.54 2.44
C ASP A 143 14.76 4.23 1.66
N MET A 144 13.56 3.70 1.47
CA MET A 144 13.34 2.48 0.69
C MET A 144 13.65 2.65 -0.79
N GLY A 145 13.69 3.88 -1.30
CA GLY A 145 13.88 4.17 -2.71
C GLY A 145 12.79 3.53 -3.57
N MET A 146 13.18 2.97 -4.71
CA MET A 146 12.35 2.09 -5.53
C MET A 146 13.21 0.93 -6.03
N ALA A 147 12.72 -0.30 -5.85
CA ALA A 147 13.44 -1.50 -6.27
C ALA A 147 12.48 -2.58 -6.77
N PHE A 148 12.89 -3.26 -7.84
CA PHE A 148 12.16 -4.38 -8.41
C PHE A 148 12.64 -5.66 -7.77
N ARG A 149 11.69 -6.50 -7.33
CA ARG A 149 11.95 -7.82 -6.75
C ARG A 149 11.50 -8.91 -7.72
N VAL A 150 12.44 -9.76 -8.11
CA VAL A 150 12.25 -10.91 -8.99
C VAL A 150 12.92 -12.10 -8.32
N ASN A 151 12.26 -13.27 -8.30
CA ASN A 151 12.82 -14.51 -7.72
C ASN A 151 13.43 -14.32 -6.32
N ASP A 152 12.70 -13.62 -5.44
CA ASP A 152 13.12 -13.29 -4.06
C ASP A 152 14.39 -12.44 -3.91
N ARG A 153 14.77 -11.68 -4.94
CA ARG A 153 15.92 -10.78 -4.92
C ARG A 153 15.53 -9.40 -5.42
N TYR A 154 16.11 -8.35 -4.84
CA TYR A 154 16.09 -7.03 -5.49
C TYR A 154 17.08 -7.04 -6.64
N VAL A 155 16.63 -6.64 -7.82
CA VAL A 155 17.41 -6.76 -9.05
C VAL A 155 17.63 -5.37 -9.65
N PRO A 156 18.89 -4.95 -9.86
CA PRO A 156 19.17 -3.77 -10.67
C PRO A 156 18.59 -3.90 -12.09
N LEU A 157 18.06 -2.80 -12.62
CA LEU A 157 17.46 -2.78 -13.95
C LEU A 157 18.50 -2.54 -15.05
N ASP A 158 19.37 -3.53 -15.20
CA ASP A 158 20.30 -3.70 -16.32
C ASP A 158 20.25 -5.14 -16.83
N THR A 159 20.68 -5.35 -18.08
CA THR A 159 20.53 -6.62 -18.80
C THR A 159 21.19 -7.79 -18.09
N ASP A 160 22.40 -7.58 -17.54
CA ASP A 160 23.19 -8.65 -16.92
C ASP A 160 22.58 -9.05 -15.58
N SER A 161 22.17 -8.08 -14.76
CA SER A 161 21.51 -8.31 -13.48
C SER A 161 20.17 -9.04 -13.63
N LEU A 162 19.34 -8.64 -14.59
CA LEU A 162 18.05 -9.31 -14.85
C LEU A 162 18.26 -10.71 -15.42
N ALA A 163 19.17 -10.90 -16.37
CA ALA A 163 19.50 -12.23 -16.88
C ALA A 163 20.04 -13.15 -15.75
N GLY A 164 20.86 -12.61 -14.85
CA GLY A 164 21.34 -13.30 -13.65
C GLY A 164 20.19 -13.78 -12.75
N ALA A 165 19.19 -12.93 -12.51
CA ALA A 165 18.04 -13.25 -11.67
C ALA A 165 17.18 -14.42 -12.18
N PHE A 166 17.16 -14.67 -13.49
CA PHE A 166 16.44 -15.80 -14.10
C PHE A 166 17.33 -17.04 -14.34
N SER A 167 18.64 -16.87 -14.52
CA SER A 167 19.53 -18.01 -14.77
C SER A 167 19.80 -18.86 -13.51
N GLU A 168 19.74 -18.26 -12.32
CA GLU A 168 19.97 -18.94 -11.05
C GLU A 168 18.71 -19.55 -10.41
N ALA A 169 17.52 -19.17 -10.88
CA ALA A 169 16.25 -19.57 -10.30
C ALA A 169 15.29 -20.03 -11.41
N ALA A 170 14.76 -21.24 -11.29
CA ALA A 170 13.58 -21.64 -12.06
C ALA A 170 12.34 -20.95 -11.46
N PRO A 171 11.39 -20.47 -12.28
CA PRO A 171 11.28 -20.63 -13.74
C PRO A 171 11.96 -19.55 -14.59
N ASP A 172 12.12 -19.85 -15.89
CA ASP A 172 12.64 -18.92 -16.90
C ASP A 172 11.75 -17.67 -17.07
N ALA A 173 12.35 -16.57 -17.56
CA ALA A 173 11.62 -15.35 -17.89
C ALA A 173 10.53 -15.60 -18.97
N SER A 174 9.29 -15.21 -18.66
CA SER A 174 8.13 -15.28 -19.55
C SER A 174 7.84 -13.94 -20.24
N PRO A 175 7.33 -13.92 -21.50
CA PRO A 175 6.85 -12.69 -22.16
C PRO A 175 5.61 -12.08 -21.46
N ARG A 176 5.02 -12.78 -20.49
CA ARG A 176 3.90 -12.31 -19.67
C ARG A 176 4.42 -11.92 -18.29
N VAL A 177 4.25 -10.67 -17.91
CA VAL A 177 4.77 -10.12 -16.64
C VAL A 177 3.63 -9.50 -15.83
N ALA A 178 3.58 -9.82 -14.54
CA ALA A 178 2.66 -9.21 -13.59
C ALA A 178 3.45 -8.43 -12.54
N LEU A 179 3.33 -7.10 -12.54
CA LEU A 179 3.94 -6.22 -11.54
C LEU A 179 2.98 -5.94 -10.40
N PHE A 180 3.40 -6.22 -9.17
CA PHE A 180 2.64 -6.07 -7.94
C PHE A 180 3.16 -4.89 -7.10
N VAL A 181 2.31 -3.88 -6.87
CA VAL A 181 2.64 -2.65 -6.14
C VAL A 181 1.85 -2.59 -4.84
N HIS A 182 2.56 -2.61 -3.71
CA HIS A 182 1.96 -2.65 -2.37
C HIS A 182 1.36 -1.30 -1.93
N GLY A 183 0.67 -1.31 -0.78
CA GLY A 183 0.05 -0.13 -0.18
C GLY A 183 0.92 0.61 0.85
N LEU A 184 0.38 1.70 1.38
CA LEU A 184 0.99 2.55 2.42
C LEU A 184 1.44 1.74 3.65
N ALA A 185 2.58 2.12 4.23
CA ALA A 185 3.11 1.57 5.49
C ALA A 185 3.41 0.07 5.47
N THR A 186 3.52 -0.50 4.27
CA THR A 186 3.89 -1.90 4.07
C THR A 186 5.10 -1.99 3.16
N THR A 187 5.57 -3.21 2.96
CA THR A 187 6.51 -3.60 1.91
C THR A 187 5.82 -4.57 0.96
N GLU A 188 6.52 -5.01 -0.07
CA GLU A 188 6.02 -6.02 -0.98
C GLU A 188 5.73 -7.37 -0.31
N TRP A 189 6.27 -7.60 0.89
CA TRP A 189 5.92 -8.76 1.72
C TRP A 189 4.41 -8.86 1.99
N SER A 190 3.68 -7.73 1.99
CA SER A 190 2.23 -7.71 2.19
C SER A 190 1.46 -8.67 1.28
N TRP A 191 1.91 -8.93 0.06
CA TRP A 191 1.25 -9.85 -0.88
C TRP A 191 1.12 -11.30 -0.38
N CYS A 192 1.85 -11.71 0.66
CA CYS A 192 1.69 -13.01 1.31
C CYS A 192 0.94 -12.96 2.65
N LEU A 193 0.40 -11.81 3.06
CA LEU A 193 -0.39 -11.68 4.29
C LEU A 193 -1.60 -12.64 4.26
N GLU A 194 -1.88 -13.29 5.40
CA GLU A 194 -2.94 -14.32 5.54
C GLU A 194 -2.84 -15.50 4.55
N SER A 195 -1.70 -15.70 3.91
CA SER A 195 -1.53 -16.75 2.89
C SER A 195 -1.81 -18.16 3.41
N GLU A 196 -1.25 -18.51 4.57
CA GLU A 196 -1.52 -19.81 5.19
C GLU A 196 -3.01 -20.00 5.53
N ALA A 197 -3.69 -18.94 5.95
CA ALA A 197 -5.11 -19.00 6.29
C ALA A 197 -6.01 -19.23 5.07
N TYR A 198 -5.67 -18.62 3.91
CA TYR A 198 -6.47 -18.75 2.68
C TYR A 198 -6.09 -19.97 1.83
N HIS A 199 -4.80 -20.31 1.78
CA HIS A 199 -4.27 -21.26 0.81
C HIS A 199 -3.66 -22.51 1.46
N GLY A 200 -3.58 -22.56 2.80
CA GLY A 200 -2.98 -23.67 3.54
C GLY A 200 -1.45 -23.71 3.48
N GLU A 201 -0.83 -22.80 2.74
CA GLU A 201 0.62 -22.68 2.58
C GLU A 201 1.04 -21.22 2.74
N PRO A 202 2.06 -20.90 3.55
CA PRO A 202 2.34 -19.53 3.93
C PRO A 202 2.97 -18.67 2.82
N GLY A 203 3.50 -19.28 1.76
CA GLY A 203 4.21 -18.61 0.67
C GLY A 203 3.38 -18.30 -0.58
N ILE A 204 2.08 -18.62 -0.57
CA ILE A 204 1.21 -18.40 -1.72
C ILE A 204 0.84 -16.93 -1.83
N THR A 205 1.04 -16.36 -3.01
CA THR A 205 0.65 -15.01 -3.40
C THR A 205 -0.12 -15.05 -4.72
N PHE A 206 -0.84 -13.98 -5.06
CA PHE A 206 -1.41 -13.83 -6.40
C PHE A 206 -0.38 -14.00 -7.52
N GLY A 207 0.85 -13.52 -7.33
CA GLY A 207 1.94 -13.69 -8.29
C GLY A 207 2.32 -15.16 -8.48
N SER A 208 2.53 -15.91 -7.39
CA SER A 208 2.84 -17.34 -7.48
C SER A 208 1.70 -18.15 -8.13
N LEU A 209 0.46 -17.74 -7.90
CA LEU A 209 -0.70 -18.39 -8.50
C LEU A 209 -0.81 -18.06 -9.99
N LEU A 210 -0.57 -16.82 -10.42
CA LEU A 210 -0.53 -16.44 -11.85
C LEU A 210 0.61 -17.13 -12.60
N GLU A 211 1.77 -17.28 -11.97
CA GLU A 211 2.88 -18.08 -12.50
C GLU A 211 2.45 -19.52 -12.73
N ARG A 212 1.91 -20.17 -11.70
CA ARG A 212 1.44 -21.56 -11.75
C ARG A 212 0.33 -21.77 -12.78
N ASP A 213 -0.66 -20.90 -12.81
CA ASP A 213 -1.90 -21.13 -13.56
C ASP A 213 -1.83 -20.62 -15.00
N LEU A 214 -1.05 -19.57 -15.26
CA LEU A 214 -1.05 -18.85 -16.55
C LEU A 214 0.35 -18.53 -17.10
N GLY A 215 1.42 -18.94 -16.42
CA GLY A 215 2.81 -18.76 -16.88
C GLY A 215 3.27 -17.30 -16.87
N PHE A 216 2.73 -16.46 -15.98
CA PHE A 216 3.23 -15.11 -15.77
C PHE A 216 4.52 -15.12 -14.94
N THR A 217 5.45 -14.23 -15.25
CA THR A 217 6.55 -13.88 -14.33
C THR A 217 6.02 -12.88 -13.29
N PRO A 218 6.03 -13.23 -11.99
CA PRO A 218 5.65 -12.29 -10.94
C PRO A 218 6.83 -11.37 -10.59
N VAL A 219 6.56 -10.06 -10.57
CA VAL A 219 7.51 -9.02 -10.18
C VAL A 219 6.88 -8.17 -9.09
N TYR A 220 7.61 -7.86 -8.04
CA TYR A 220 7.08 -7.06 -6.93
C TYR A 220 7.85 -5.76 -6.78
N LEU A 221 7.14 -4.68 -6.51
CA LEU A 221 7.75 -3.36 -6.32
C LEU A 221 7.92 -3.06 -4.83
N ARG A 222 9.14 -2.77 -4.42
CA ARG A 222 9.44 -2.06 -3.17
C ARG A 222 9.52 -0.57 -3.47
N TYR A 223 8.84 0.28 -2.70
CA TYR A 223 8.97 1.72 -2.86
C TYR A 223 8.71 2.53 -1.57
N ASN A 224 9.19 3.78 -1.55
CA ASN A 224 8.96 4.72 -0.47
C ASN A 224 7.53 5.31 -0.52
N THR A 225 6.65 4.75 0.31
CA THR A 225 5.25 5.17 0.44
C THR A 225 5.04 6.55 1.08
N GLY A 226 6.09 7.17 1.61
CA GLY A 226 6.04 8.53 2.17
C GLY A 226 6.16 9.63 1.13
N ARG A 227 6.68 9.34 -0.06
CA ARG A 227 6.77 10.31 -1.16
C ARG A 227 5.40 10.56 -1.79
N HIS A 228 5.29 11.67 -2.54
CA HIS A 228 4.10 11.95 -3.32
C HIS A 228 3.78 10.79 -4.28
N VAL A 229 2.50 10.52 -4.50
CA VAL A 229 2.04 9.50 -5.45
C VAL A 229 2.54 9.84 -6.86
N SER A 230 2.53 11.11 -7.25
CA SER A 230 3.04 11.58 -8.54
C SER A 230 4.55 11.39 -8.70
N GLU A 231 5.33 11.63 -7.64
CA GLU A 231 6.77 11.34 -7.64
C GLU A 231 7.05 9.85 -7.80
N ASN A 232 6.32 9.01 -7.05
CA ASN A 232 6.42 7.56 -7.18
C ASN A 232 5.96 7.09 -8.57
N GLY A 233 4.92 7.70 -9.13
CA GLY A 233 4.43 7.40 -10.48
C GLY A 233 5.44 7.71 -11.57
N ARG A 234 6.05 8.90 -11.56
CA ARG A 234 7.14 9.25 -12.49
C ARG A 234 8.32 8.31 -12.37
N LEU A 235 8.75 8.02 -11.14
CA LEU A 235 9.85 7.11 -10.92
C LEU A 235 9.52 5.71 -11.45
N LEU A 236 8.31 5.21 -11.18
CA LEU A 236 7.86 3.93 -11.68
C LEU A 236 7.76 3.90 -13.22
N ALA A 237 7.28 4.97 -13.87
CA ALA A 237 7.26 5.06 -15.32
C ALA A 237 8.68 4.96 -15.92
N ALA A 238 9.64 5.69 -15.35
CA ALA A 238 11.04 5.64 -15.78
C ALA A 238 11.68 4.26 -15.55
N GLU A 239 11.44 3.66 -14.38
CA GLU A 239 11.96 2.32 -14.07
C GLU A 239 11.28 1.23 -14.91
N LEU A 240 10.00 1.36 -15.27
CA LEU A 240 9.33 0.47 -16.22
C LEU A 240 9.97 0.54 -17.62
N THR A 241 10.33 1.72 -18.11
CA THR A 241 11.09 1.87 -19.36
C THR A 241 12.40 1.09 -19.30
N ARG A 242 13.15 1.22 -18.19
CA ARG A 242 14.40 0.47 -17.98
C ARG A 242 14.17 -1.04 -17.88
N PHE A 243 13.16 -1.44 -17.10
CA PHE A 243 12.80 -2.84 -16.90
C PHE A 243 12.47 -3.52 -18.22
N VAL A 244 11.55 -2.94 -19.01
CA VAL A 244 11.13 -3.52 -20.30
C VAL A 244 12.30 -3.60 -21.28
N ALA A 245 13.19 -2.60 -21.31
CA ALA A 245 14.35 -2.61 -22.19
C ALA A 245 15.41 -3.66 -21.80
N ALA A 246 15.58 -3.92 -20.51
CA ALA A 246 16.57 -4.86 -19.98
C ALA A 246 16.00 -6.28 -19.74
N TYR A 247 14.68 -6.48 -19.88
CA TYR A 247 14.05 -7.76 -19.63
C TYR A 247 14.54 -8.85 -20.62
N PRO A 248 14.84 -10.09 -20.17
CA PRO A 248 15.56 -11.06 -21.01
C PRO A 248 14.83 -11.52 -22.27
N VAL A 249 13.49 -11.41 -22.29
CA VAL A 249 12.64 -11.77 -23.43
C VAL A 249 11.70 -10.60 -23.74
N PRO A 250 11.21 -10.42 -24.98
CA PRO A 250 10.25 -9.35 -25.26
C PRO A 250 8.96 -9.51 -24.43
N ILE A 251 8.57 -8.48 -23.68
CA ILE A 251 7.30 -8.47 -22.93
C ILE A 251 6.15 -8.22 -23.89
N GLU A 252 5.18 -9.12 -23.96
CA GLU A 252 4.00 -9.03 -24.83
C GLU A 252 2.72 -8.72 -24.06
N ASP A 253 2.69 -9.10 -22.77
CA ASP A 253 1.58 -8.88 -21.86
C ASP A 253 2.11 -8.38 -20.51
N LEU A 254 1.94 -7.08 -20.26
CA LEU A 254 2.23 -6.45 -18.97
C LEU A 254 0.91 -6.22 -18.22
N THR A 255 0.82 -6.82 -17.03
CA THR A 255 -0.29 -6.62 -16.09
C THR A 255 0.23 -5.84 -14.88
N LEU A 256 -0.39 -4.71 -14.56
CA LEU A 256 -0.05 -3.89 -13.40
C LEU A 256 -1.12 -4.07 -12.32
N VAL A 257 -0.72 -4.55 -11.15
CA VAL A 257 -1.61 -4.80 -10.00
C VAL A 257 -1.19 -3.92 -8.83
N GLY A 258 -2.04 -3.00 -8.42
CA GLY A 258 -1.80 -2.10 -7.30
C GLY A 258 -2.81 -2.29 -6.19
N HIS A 259 -2.34 -2.46 -4.96
CA HIS A 259 -3.18 -2.50 -3.76
C HIS A 259 -3.16 -1.15 -3.04
N SER A 260 -4.34 -0.65 -2.65
CA SER A 260 -4.48 0.59 -1.89
C SER A 260 -3.75 1.76 -2.58
N MET A 261 -2.80 2.43 -1.90
CA MET A 261 -1.93 3.45 -2.48
C MET A 261 -1.21 2.97 -3.76
N GLY A 262 -0.81 1.71 -3.85
CA GLY A 262 -0.15 1.14 -5.03
C GLY A 262 -1.00 1.25 -6.29
N GLY A 263 -2.33 1.17 -6.19
CA GLY A 263 -3.22 1.40 -7.33
C GLY A 263 -3.19 2.84 -7.85
N LEU A 264 -2.97 3.82 -6.96
CA LEU A 264 -2.78 5.21 -7.36
C LEU A 264 -1.41 5.42 -8.02
N VAL A 265 -0.36 4.80 -7.48
CA VAL A 265 0.99 4.84 -8.06
C VAL A 265 1.03 4.22 -9.45
N VAL A 266 0.36 3.08 -9.66
CA VAL A 266 0.23 2.44 -10.98
C VAL A 266 -0.46 3.36 -11.99
N ARG A 267 -1.57 4.00 -11.60
CA ARG A 267 -2.27 4.95 -12.48
C ARG A 267 -1.44 6.20 -12.77
N SER A 268 -0.68 6.67 -11.78
CA SER A 268 0.26 7.78 -11.96
C SER A 268 1.36 7.42 -12.95
N ALA A 269 1.93 6.23 -12.84
CA ALA A 269 2.91 5.74 -13.79
C ALA A 269 2.34 5.59 -15.21
N CYS A 270 1.09 5.12 -15.33
CA CYS A 270 0.38 5.06 -16.61
C CYS A 270 0.23 6.44 -17.26
N HIS A 271 -0.16 7.45 -16.46
CA HIS A 271 -0.25 8.83 -16.93
C HIS A 271 1.09 9.34 -17.46
N TYR A 272 2.13 9.31 -16.65
CA TYR A 272 3.44 9.84 -17.04
C TYR A 272 4.08 9.03 -18.17
N GLY A 273 3.89 7.71 -18.20
CA GLY A 273 4.34 6.88 -19.31
C GLY A 273 3.65 7.26 -20.63
N ALA A 274 2.34 7.49 -20.60
CA ALA A 274 1.59 7.90 -21.79
C ALA A 274 1.98 9.32 -22.25
N GLU A 275 2.14 10.25 -21.31
CA GLU A 275 2.58 11.62 -21.58
C GLU A 275 3.97 11.65 -22.22
N ASN A 276 4.90 10.82 -21.74
CA ASN A 276 6.26 10.72 -22.27
C ASN A 276 6.35 9.91 -23.58
N GLY A 277 5.30 9.17 -23.95
CA GLY A 277 5.34 8.25 -25.09
C GLY A 277 6.21 7.02 -24.85
N ASP A 278 6.27 6.53 -23.61
CA ASP A 278 7.09 5.38 -23.23
C ASP A 278 6.57 4.07 -23.87
N ASP A 279 7.45 3.30 -24.50
CA ASP A 279 7.11 2.07 -25.25
C ASP A 279 6.38 1.01 -24.40
N TRP A 280 6.65 0.95 -23.09
CA TRP A 280 6.05 -0.05 -22.21
C TRP A 280 4.54 0.12 -22.07
N THR A 281 4.01 1.34 -22.25
CA THR A 281 2.58 1.62 -22.13
C THR A 281 1.74 0.81 -23.12
N SER A 282 2.25 0.62 -24.33
CA SER A 282 1.61 -0.20 -25.38
C SER A 282 1.58 -1.70 -25.07
N ARG A 283 2.38 -2.15 -24.09
CA ARG A 283 2.44 -3.55 -23.65
C ARG A 283 1.50 -3.81 -22.47
N VAL A 284 0.97 -2.77 -21.84
CA VAL A 284 0.04 -2.90 -20.72
C VAL A 284 -1.30 -3.39 -21.24
N ARG A 285 -1.66 -4.61 -20.86
CA ARG A 285 -2.99 -5.17 -21.19
C ARG A 285 -4.00 -4.87 -20.09
N ARG A 286 -3.53 -4.78 -18.85
CA ARG A 286 -4.38 -4.74 -17.66
C ARG A 286 -3.80 -3.85 -16.58
N VAL A 287 -4.68 -3.04 -16.01
CA VAL A 287 -4.43 -2.30 -14.77
C VAL A 287 -5.47 -2.74 -13.75
N VAL A 288 -5.02 -3.33 -12.66
CA VAL A 288 -5.88 -3.86 -11.59
C VAL A 288 -5.63 -3.06 -10.32
N CYS A 289 -6.65 -2.37 -9.83
CA CYS A 289 -6.63 -1.61 -8.59
C CYS A 289 -7.46 -2.32 -7.52
N LEU A 290 -6.81 -2.71 -6.43
CA LEU A 290 -7.42 -3.42 -5.30
C LEU A 290 -7.61 -2.44 -4.13
N GLY A 291 -8.83 -1.98 -3.90
CA GLY A 291 -9.18 -1.09 -2.78
C GLY A 291 -8.46 0.27 -2.82
N ALA A 292 -8.06 0.74 -4.00
CA ALA A 292 -7.35 2.01 -4.13
C ALA A 292 -8.30 3.21 -3.91
N PRO A 293 -7.93 4.22 -3.11
CA PRO A 293 -8.82 5.32 -2.77
C PRO A 293 -8.81 6.42 -3.85
N HIS A 294 -9.40 6.13 -5.01
CA HIS A 294 -9.39 7.01 -6.19
C HIS A 294 -10.06 8.36 -5.98
N ARG A 295 -11.00 8.47 -5.03
CA ARG A 295 -11.65 9.74 -4.65
C ARG A 295 -11.23 10.20 -3.25
N GLY A 296 -10.05 9.77 -2.82
CA GLY A 296 -9.52 9.97 -1.47
C GLY A 296 -10.15 9.03 -0.45
N ALA A 297 -9.38 8.65 0.57
CA ALA A 297 -9.89 7.90 1.70
C ALA A 297 -10.24 8.88 2.85
N PRO A 298 -11.27 8.59 3.66
CA PRO A 298 -11.62 9.42 4.83
C PRO A 298 -10.59 9.31 5.97
N LEU A 299 -9.29 9.21 5.68
CA LEU A 299 -8.20 9.32 6.66
C LEU A 299 -8.22 10.68 7.38
N ALA A 300 -8.78 11.72 6.75
CA ALA A 300 -8.98 13.04 7.33
C ALA A 300 -9.91 13.07 8.55
N LYS A 301 -10.82 12.08 8.73
CA LYS A 301 -11.65 12.02 9.95
C LYS A 301 -10.86 11.59 11.19
N LEU A 302 -9.67 11.04 11.02
CA LEU A 302 -8.72 10.86 12.11
C LEU A 302 -8.10 12.21 12.56
N GLY A 303 -7.97 13.16 11.63
CA GLY A 303 -7.39 14.48 11.87
C GLY A 303 -8.40 15.51 12.42
N ASN A 304 -9.63 15.54 11.93
CA ASN A 304 -10.62 16.54 12.35
C ASN A 304 -11.03 16.42 13.83
N VAL A 305 -10.88 15.23 14.43
CA VAL A 305 -11.07 15.02 15.87
C VAL A 305 -9.89 15.57 16.68
N VAL A 306 -8.66 15.47 16.15
CA VAL A 306 -7.47 16.08 16.75
C VAL A 306 -7.58 17.60 16.75
N THR A 307 -8.14 18.20 15.68
CA THR A 307 -8.43 19.65 15.65
C THR A 307 -9.47 20.03 16.70
N GLY A 308 -10.57 19.27 16.84
CA GLY A 308 -11.62 19.57 17.82
C GLY A 308 -11.19 19.45 19.29
N VAL A 309 -10.24 18.56 19.59
CA VAL A 309 -9.66 18.41 20.94
C VAL A 309 -8.59 19.47 21.22
N LEU A 310 -7.84 19.90 20.21
CA LEU A 310 -6.84 20.97 20.33
C LEU A 310 -7.45 22.38 20.33
N ASP A 311 -8.56 22.60 19.62
CA ASP A 311 -9.32 23.85 19.63
C ASP A 311 -10.12 24.05 20.93
N ALA A 312 -10.43 22.97 21.65
CA ALA A 312 -11.09 23.02 22.96
C ALA A 312 -10.13 23.43 24.11
N ILE A 313 -8.83 23.49 23.83
CA ILE A 313 -7.79 23.89 24.79
C ILE A 313 -7.22 25.23 24.34
N ASP A 314 -7.82 26.30 24.86
CA ASP A 314 -7.45 27.69 24.59
C ASP A 314 -6.13 28.04 25.31
N LEU A 315 -5.00 27.48 24.84
CA LEU A 315 -3.65 27.74 25.32
C LEU A 315 -2.79 28.36 24.21
N PRO A 316 -1.94 29.36 24.52
CA PRO A 316 -1.02 29.95 23.56
C PRO A 316 0.08 28.93 23.20
N GLY A 317 -0.19 28.07 22.22
CA GLY A 317 0.68 26.96 21.81
C GLY A 317 0.16 26.10 20.64
N THR A 318 -1.00 26.42 20.08
CA THR A 318 -1.71 25.65 19.02
C THR A 318 -1.02 25.57 17.65
N GLN A 319 0.17 26.17 17.48
CA GLN A 319 0.99 25.99 16.28
C GLN A 319 1.56 24.55 16.11
N ILE A 320 1.47 23.70 17.14
CA ILE A 320 2.00 22.33 17.11
C ILE A 320 1.04 21.36 16.39
N GLY A 321 -0.27 21.53 16.53
CA GLY A 321 -1.27 20.69 15.84
C GLY A 321 -1.23 20.85 14.32
N ALA A 322 -1.10 22.08 13.84
CA ALA A 322 -0.93 22.38 12.42
C ALA A 322 0.40 21.83 11.87
N ARG A 323 1.48 21.81 12.67
CA ARG A 323 2.76 21.20 12.30
C ARG A 323 2.74 19.68 12.30
N LEU A 324 1.88 19.05 13.11
CA LEU A 324 1.64 17.60 13.09
C LEU A 324 0.78 17.18 11.89
N LEU A 325 -0.22 17.99 11.50
CA LEU A 325 -0.97 17.82 10.25
C LEU A 325 -0.08 18.10 9.02
N ALA A 326 0.81 19.09 9.09
CA ALA A 326 1.82 19.37 8.07
C ALA A 326 2.99 18.37 8.08
N GLY A 327 3.23 17.68 9.20
CA GLY A 327 4.30 16.70 9.42
C GLY A 327 3.95 15.28 9.00
N ARG A 328 2.77 15.08 8.42
CA ARG A 328 2.46 13.85 7.66
C ARG A 328 3.27 13.85 6.38
N SER A 329 3.80 12.69 6.02
CA SER A 329 4.47 12.50 4.74
C SER A 329 3.59 12.95 3.57
N ALA A 330 4.23 13.38 2.49
CA ALA A 330 3.59 13.68 1.21
C ALA A 330 2.59 12.60 0.77
N GLY A 331 2.95 11.32 0.83
CA GLY A 331 2.09 10.20 0.41
C GLY A 331 0.78 10.09 1.20
N ILE A 332 0.80 10.35 2.52
CA ILE A 332 -0.42 10.34 3.34
C ILE A 332 -1.37 11.49 2.94
N LYS A 333 -0.82 12.65 2.57
CA LYS A 333 -1.60 13.81 2.12
C LYS A 333 -2.28 13.51 0.78
N ASP A 334 -1.56 12.87 -0.14
CA ASP A 334 -2.10 12.50 -1.46
C ASP A 334 -3.23 11.47 -1.35
N LEU A 335 -3.07 10.46 -0.48
CA LEU A 335 -4.09 9.44 -0.23
C LEU A 335 -5.41 10.02 0.30
N SER A 336 -5.33 11.13 1.05
CA SER A 336 -6.50 11.83 1.58
C SER A 336 -7.34 12.48 0.47
N HIS A 337 -6.72 12.78 -0.68
CA HIS A 337 -7.36 13.45 -1.82
C HIS A 337 -7.48 12.55 -3.06
N GLY A 338 -6.84 11.38 -3.06
CA GLY A 338 -6.74 10.54 -4.26
C GLY A 338 -5.87 11.21 -5.34
N ALA A 339 -4.89 12.02 -4.95
CA ALA A 339 -4.02 12.73 -5.89
C ALA A 339 -3.11 11.72 -6.62
N VAL A 340 -3.04 11.85 -7.95
CA VAL A 340 -2.32 10.93 -8.84
C VAL A 340 -1.26 11.67 -9.67
N ILE A 341 -1.48 12.95 -9.99
CA ILE A 341 -0.56 13.81 -10.72
C ILE A 341 -0.21 15.04 -9.88
N ASP A 342 0.83 15.78 -10.26
CA ASP A 342 1.32 16.92 -9.46
C ASP A 342 0.27 18.02 -9.30
N GLU A 343 -0.46 18.28 -10.37
CA GLU A 343 -1.49 19.30 -10.44
C GLU A 343 -2.60 19.04 -9.41
N HIS A 344 -2.85 17.77 -9.06
CA HIS A 344 -3.88 17.37 -8.09
C HIS A 344 -3.54 17.73 -6.64
N TRP A 345 -2.27 17.96 -6.27
CA TRP A 345 -1.92 18.45 -4.93
C TRP A 345 -1.79 19.98 -4.87
N LEU A 346 -1.63 20.64 -6.02
CA LEU A 346 -1.62 22.10 -6.15
C LEU A 346 -3.03 22.70 -6.15
N GLU A 347 -4.04 21.96 -6.64
CA GLU A 347 -5.44 22.39 -6.67
C GLU A 347 -6.33 21.44 -5.86
N THR A 348 -7.12 21.97 -4.92
CA THR A 348 -8.08 21.16 -4.14
C THR A 348 -9.31 20.84 -5.00
N ASN A 349 -9.20 19.89 -5.92
CA ASN A 349 -10.35 19.37 -6.66
C ASN A 349 -10.59 17.87 -6.39
N PRO A 350 -11.30 17.53 -5.29
CA PRO A 350 -11.55 16.14 -4.88
C PRO A 350 -12.49 15.36 -5.81
N ASP A 351 -13.07 15.99 -6.84
CA ASP A 351 -14.06 15.37 -7.74
C ASP A 351 -13.52 14.98 -9.12
N ALA A 352 -12.28 15.35 -9.48
CA ALA A 352 -11.70 15.08 -10.79
C ALA A 352 -10.90 13.77 -10.80
N MET A 353 -11.60 12.63 -10.87
CA MET A 353 -10.95 11.47 -11.45
C MET A 353 -10.90 11.66 -12.96
N ASP A 354 -9.79 12.18 -13.43
CA ASP A 354 -9.54 12.45 -14.85
C ASP A 354 -9.13 11.18 -15.61
N ASP A 355 -9.72 10.99 -16.79
CA ASP A 355 -9.47 9.86 -17.68
C ASP A 355 -8.03 9.85 -18.21
N THR A 356 -7.32 10.98 -18.12
CA THR A 356 -5.89 11.14 -18.48
C THR A 356 -4.94 10.20 -17.73
N THR A 357 -5.42 9.53 -16.68
CA THR A 357 -4.66 8.57 -15.87
C THR A 357 -4.94 7.11 -16.22
N LEU A 358 -5.74 6.85 -17.27
CA LEU A 358 -6.10 5.52 -17.75
C LEU A 358 -5.52 5.30 -19.15
N LEU A 359 -4.86 4.15 -19.35
CA LEU A 359 -4.35 3.78 -20.68
C LEU A 359 -5.51 3.30 -21.57
N PRO A 360 -5.80 3.93 -22.72
CA PRO A 360 -6.98 3.60 -23.53
C PRO A 360 -6.94 2.18 -24.09
N ASP A 361 -5.75 1.63 -24.33
CA ASP A 361 -5.58 0.27 -24.88
C ASP A 361 -5.54 -0.82 -23.79
N ALA A 362 -5.57 -0.44 -22.50
CA ALA A 362 -5.56 -1.37 -21.38
C ALA A 362 -6.94 -1.52 -20.75
N ARG A 363 -7.26 -2.74 -20.31
CA ARG A 363 -8.45 -3.02 -19.51
C ARG A 363 -8.21 -2.60 -18.06
N HIS A 364 -9.14 -1.85 -17.48
CA HIS A 364 -9.02 -1.35 -16.11
C HIS A 364 -10.00 -2.07 -15.19
N TYR A 365 -9.48 -2.67 -14.12
CA TYR A 365 -10.25 -3.39 -13.12
C TYR A 365 -10.17 -2.66 -11.78
N PHE A 366 -11.31 -2.21 -11.27
CA PHE A 366 -11.42 -1.57 -9.96
C PHE A 366 -12.17 -2.49 -9.01
N MET A 367 -11.42 -3.12 -8.11
CA MET A 367 -11.97 -4.08 -7.15
C MET A 367 -12.07 -3.43 -5.78
N SER A 368 -13.30 -3.31 -5.28
CA SER A 368 -13.61 -2.81 -3.95
C SER A 368 -14.05 -3.95 -3.05
N ALA A 369 -13.86 -3.80 -1.74
CA ALA A 369 -14.41 -4.72 -0.76
C ALA A 369 -15.30 -4.00 0.25
N THR A 370 -16.13 -4.79 0.90
CA THR A 370 -16.86 -4.37 2.08
C THR A 370 -16.88 -5.48 3.13
N ILE A 371 -16.91 -5.07 4.40
CA ILE A 371 -16.97 -6.00 5.52
C ILE A 371 -18.21 -6.87 5.54
N THR A 372 -19.33 -6.45 4.94
CA THR A 372 -20.58 -7.23 4.96
C THR A 372 -20.58 -8.28 3.86
N ASN A 373 -21.03 -9.50 4.17
CA ASN A 373 -21.12 -10.59 3.17
C ASN A 373 -21.99 -10.23 1.95
N ASP A 374 -23.05 -9.46 2.16
CA ASP A 374 -23.79 -8.84 1.07
C ASP A 374 -23.09 -7.53 0.66
N PRO A 375 -22.52 -7.44 -0.56
CA PRO A 375 -21.84 -6.26 -1.05
C PRO A 375 -22.78 -5.06 -1.24
N ASP A 376 -24.09 -5.27 -1.39
CA ASP A 376 -25.11 -4.22 -1.52
C ASP A 376 -25.79 -3.88 -0.21
N HIS A 377 -25.32 -4.45 0.90
CA HIS A 377 -25.85 -4.14 2.21
C HIS A 377 -25.62 -2.66 2.56
N ALA A 378 -26.66 -1.99 3.06
CA ALA A 378 -26.60 -0.54 3.34
C ALA A 378 -25.50 -0.16 4.34
N VAL A 379 -25.24 -1.04 5.31
CA VAL A 379 -24.09 -0.96 6.24
C VAL A 379 -22.77 -1.05 5.48
N GLY A 380 -22.62 -2.02 4.57
CA GLY A 380 -21.40 -2.21 3.81
C GLY A 380 -21.04 -1.00 2.95
N ARG A 381 -22.04 -0.36 2.33
CA ARG A 381 -21.86 0.90 1.58
C ARG A 381 -21.34 2.06 2.43
N LEU A 382 -21.65 2.09 3.73
CA LEU A 382 -21.21 3.13 4.65
C LEU A 382 -19.77 2.90 5.16
N VAL A 383 -19.43 1.63 5.43
CA VAL A 383 -18.16 1.24 6.06
C VAL A 383 -17.06 0.92 5.04
N GLY A 384 -17.41 0.45 3.85
CA GLY A 384 -16.45 -0.08 2.87
C GLY A 384 -15.67 -1.25 3.46
N ASP A 385 -14.38 -1.33 3.11
CA ASP A 385 -13.44 -2.37 3.57
C ASP A 385 -12.74 -2.05 4.90
N VAL A 386 -13.28 -1.07 5.64
CA VAL A 386 -12.76 -0.49 6.90
C VAL A 386 -11.71 0.61 6.75
N LEU A 387 -11.07 0.75 5.58
CA LEU A 387 -10.08 1.82 5.33
C LEU A 387 -10.48 2.74 4.18
N VAL A 388 -11.04 2.16 3.12
CA VAL A 388 -11.51 2.86 1.94
C VAL A 388 -13.01 2.59 1.80
N ARG A 389 -13.77 3.69 1.71
CA ARG A 389 -15.21 3.60 1.43
C ARG A 389 -15.42 3.25 -0.03
N GLU A 390 -16.45 2.45 -0.28
CA GLU A 390 -16.75 1.92 -1.61
C GLU A 390 -16.84 2.99 -2.72
N PRO A 391 -17.48 4.17 -2.53
CA PRO A 391 -17.50 5.19 -3.58
C PRO A 391 -16.11 5.73 -3.96
N SER A 392 -15.12 5.57 -3.06
CA SER A 392 -13.72 5.93 -3.33
C SER A 392 -12.96 4.81 -4.05
N ALA A 393 -13.31 3.55 -3.78
CA ALA A 393 -12.68 2.38 -4.40
C ALA A 393 -13.27 1.97 -5.76
N ALA A 394 -14.51 2.37 -6.05
CA ALA A 394 -15.27 1.90 -7.22
C ALA A 394 -14.78 2.41 -8.60
N GLY A 395 -13.59 3.02 -8.68
CA GLY A 395 -13.09 3.61 -9.93
C GLY A 395 -14.00 4.72 -10.48
N PRO A 396 -13.73 5.22 -11.69
CA PRO A 396 -14.45 6.35 -12.24
C PRO A 396 -15.87 6.00 -12.65
N ALA A 397 -16.79 6.94 -12.38
CA ALA A 397 -18.16 6.89 -12.89
C ALA A 397 -18.14 7.47 -14.30
N VAL A 398 -17.38 6.86 -15.21
CA VAL A 398 -17.24 7.41 -16.56
C VAL A 398 -18.59 7.26 -17.26
N ARG A 399 -19.12 8.38 -17.74
CA ARG A 399 -20.42 8.47 -18.41
C ARG A 399 -20.36 8.03 -19.88
N GLU A 400 -19.17 7.78 -20.42
CA GLU A 400 -18.88 7.26 -21.76
C GLU A 400 -17.41 6.78 -21.79
N ALA A 401 -17.11 5.56 -21.30
CA ALA A 401 -15.76 5.01 -21.43
C ALA A 401 -15.54 4.52 -22.87
N HIS A 402 -14.51 5.04 -23.55
CA HIS A 402 -14.09 4.58 -24.88
C HIS A 402 -13.33 3.23 -24.84
N PHE A 403 -13.11 2.66 -23.65
CA PHE A 403 -12.35 1.45 -23.39
C PHE A 403 -12.92 0.68 -22.18
N ALA A 404 -12.49 -0.58 -21.99
CA ALA A 404 -13.11 -1.49 -21.03
C ALA A 404 -12.72 -1.17 -19.57
N ILE A 405 -13.72 -0.78 -18.77
CA ILE A 405 -13.63 -0.58 -17.32
C ILE A 405 -14.54 -1.61 -16.64
N GLU A 406 -13.97 -2.41 -15.75
CA GLU A 406 -14.71 -3.37 -14.94
C GLU A 406 -14.62 -3.00 -13.46
N THR A 407 -15.77 -2.91 -12.81
CA THR A 407 -15.86 -2.65 -11.37
C THR A 407 -16.42 -3.88 -10.68
N SER A 408 -15.85 -4.26 -9.54
CA SER A 408 -16.32 -5.41 -8.78
C SER A 408 -16.31 -5.11 -7.29
N ARG A 409 -17.28 -5.68 -6.58
CA ARG A 409 -17.46 -5.47 -5.14
C ARG A 409 -17.53 -6.83 -4.44
N TYR A 410 -16.66 -7.01 -3.45
CA TYR A 410 -16.57 -8.22 -2.66
C TYR A 410 -17.12 -8.00 -1.27
N GLY A 411 -18.06 -8.84 -0.84
CA GLY A 411 -18.58 -8.83 0.52
C GLY A 411 -17.80 -9.75 1.45
N GLY A 412 -17.73 -9.40 2.74
CA GLY A 412 -17.05 -10.19 3.78
C GLY A 412 -15.53 -10.07 3.75
N VAL A 413 -14.98 -9.06 3.05
CA VAL A 413 -13.54 -8.90 2.83
C VAL A 413 -13.07 -7.59 3.44
N MET A 414 -12.02 -7.63 4.27
CA MET A 414 -11.36 -6.45 4.82
C MET A 414 -10.23 -5.95 3.89
N HIS A 415 -9.84 -4.69 4.04
CA HIS A 415 -8.87 -4.03 3.15
C HIS A 415 -7.56 -4.81 2.95
N HIS A 416 -6.99 -5.34 4.03
CA HIS A 416 -5.73 -6.10 3.99
C HIS A 416 -5.88 -7.50 3.37
N GLN A 417 -7.12 -7.99 3.24
CA GLN A 417 -7.41 -9.31 2.68
C GLN A 417 -7.54 -9.25 1.15
N LEU A 418 -7.80 -8.07 0.59
CA LEU A 418 -7.91 -7.84 -0.85
C LEU A 418 -6.70 -8.36 -1.64
N GLN A 419 -5.51 -8.31 -1.05
CA GLN A 419 -4.26 -8.71 -1.70
C GLN A 419 -4.01 -10.23 -1.74
N ASN A 420 -4.84 -11.05 -1.07
CA ASN A 420 -4.63 -12.50 -1.03
C ASN A 420 -5.92 -13.35 -1.03
N HIS A 421 -7.10 -12.73 -1.04
CA HIS A 421 -8.37 -13.43 -0.98
C HIS A 421 -8.65 -14.25 -2.27
N PRO A 422 -9.01 -15.55 -2.17
CA PRO A 422 -9.16 -16.45 -3.33
C PRO A 422 -10.17 -15.98 -4.39
N ALA A 423 -11.27 -15.35 -3.98
CA ALA A 423 -12.26 -14.84 -4.94
C ALA A 423 -11.71 -13.70 -5.81
N LEU A 424 -10.84 -12.86 -5.26
CA LEU A 424 -10.18 -11.79 -6.01
C LEU A 424 -9.14 -12.38 -6.96
N TYR A 425 -8.38 -13.37 -6.51
CA TYR A 425 -7.48 -14.09 -7.39
C TYR A 425 -8.21 -14.67 -8.60
N GLU A 426 -9.37 -15.30 -8.40
CA GLU A 426 -10.14 -15.88 -9.51
C GLU A 426 -10.56 -14.83 -10.54
N GLN A 427 -10.91 -13.60 -10.13
CA GLN A 427 -11.18 -12.52 -11.07
C GLN A 427 -9.92 -12.07 -11.81
N ILE A 428 -8.80 -11.90 -11.11
CA ILE A 428 -7.51 -11.53 -11.72
C ILE A 428 -7.09 -12.61 -12.73
N ARG A 429 -7.22 -13.90 -12.36
CA ARG A 429 -6.91 -15.04 -13.21
C ARG A 429 -7.76 -15.04 -14.48
N ARG A 430 -9.07 -14.79 -14.37
CA ARG A 430 -9.96 -14.66 -15.54
C ARG A 430 -9.53 -13.51 -16.44
N ALA A 431 -9.30 -12.33 -15.86
CA ALA A 431 -8.83 -11.18 -16.59
C ALA A 431 -7.55 -11.52 -17.37
N CYS A 432 -6.54 -12.10 -16.71
CA CYS A 432 -5.25 -12.49 -17.30
C CYS A 432 -5.32 -13.68 -18.27
N ALA A 433 -6.38 -14.48 -18.24
CA ALA A 433 -6.57 -15.59 -19.19
C ALA A 433 -7.15 -15.14 -20.53
N GLU A 434 -7.80 -13.98 -20.56
CA GLU A 434 -8.25 -13.36 -21.81
C GLU A 434 -7.04 -12.85 -22.62
N PRO A 435 -7.07 -12.83 -23.96
CA PRO A 435 -5.97 -12.32 -24.78
C PRO A 435 -5.88 -10.79 -24.83
#